data_AF-A0A7J6SSD2-F1
#
_entry.id   AF-A0A7J6SSD2-F1
#
_cell.length_a   1.000
_cell.length_b   1.000
_cell.length_c   1.000
_cell.angle_alpha   90.00
_cell.angle_beta   90.00
_cell.angle_gamma   90.00
#
_symmetry.space_group_name_H-M   'P 1'
#
loop_
_entity.id
_entity.type
_entity.pdbx_description
1 polymer ?
#
loop_
_entity_poly.entity_id
_entity_poly.type
_entity_poly.pdbx_seq_one_letter_code
_entity_poly.pdbx_strand_id
1 'polypeptide(L)'
;AADIGHTCLPWDQHYELSLRLSEEFFKQGDLEKELNVPISPLCDREKVNLPQSQLGFIDYLVRPFIDILTRIDACHQTDIIKEQLENNARGWKAEEDLGKIGLPPGWSYRPPRPRLATESASKVMDTPGQGDGREESLGIDAD
;
A
#
# COMPACT_ATOMS: atom_id res chain seq x y z
N ALA A 1 5.57 4.65 -11.39
CA ALA A 1 4.16 4.58 -10.94
C ALA A 1 3.99 4.22 -9.46
N ALA A 2 5.02 3.69 -8.77
CA ALA A 2 4.86 3.04 -7.47
C ALA A 2 4.30 3.94 -6.35
N ASP A 3 4.71 5.20 -6.27
CA ASP A 3 4.38 6.10 -5.16
C ASP A 3 2.87 6.39 -5.03
N ILE A 4 2.21 6.65 -6.15
CA ILE A 4 0.75 6.89 -6.23
C ILE A 4 -0.03 5.62 -6.61
N GLY A 5 0.62 4.46 -6.62
CA GLY A 5 0.04 3.20 -7.09
C GLY A 5 -1.10 2.67 -6.24
N HIS A 6 -1.26 3.16 -4.99
CA HIS A 6 -2.38 2.78 -4.12
C HIS A 6 -3.75 3.08 -4.75
N THR A 7 -3.81 4.06 -5.65
CA THR A 7 -5.00 4.45 -6.44
C THR A 7 -5.50 3.36 -7.39
N CYS A 8 -4.67 2.35 -7.65
CA CYS A 8 -4.98 1.25 -8.56
C CYS A 8 -5.03 -0.11 -7.84
N LEU A 9 -5.00 -0.13 -6.49
CA LEU A 9 -5.21 -1.34 -5.69
C LEU A 9 -6.70 -1.69 -5.60
N PRO A 10 -7.06 -2.92 -5.16
CA PRO A 10 -8.43 -3.23 -4.75
C PRO A 10 -9.01 -2.19 -3.79
N TRP A 11 -10.31 -1.89 -3.96
CA TRP A 11 -11.01 -0.83 -3.24
C TRP A 11 -10.71 -0.81 -1.74
N ASP A 12 -10.82 -1.93 -1.05
CA ASP A 12 -10.61 -1.99 0.41
C ASP A 12 -9.20 -1.53 0.82
N GLN A 13 -8.19 -1.86 0.01
CA GLN A 13 -6.81 -1.44 0.27
C GLN A 13 -6.62 0.04 -0.09
N HIS A 14 -7.14 0.45 -1.24
CA HIS A 14 -7.07 1.85 -1.69
C HIS A 14 -7.75 2.79 -0.69
N TYR A 15 -8.95 2.44 -0.25
CA TYR A 15 -9.77 3.18 0.70
C TYR A 15 -9.06 3.29 2.04
N GLU A 16 -8.61 2.17 2.63
CA GLU A 16 -7.89 2.16 3.90
C GLU A 16 -6.60 2.99 3.84
N LEU A 17 -5.81 2.90 2.76
CA LEU A 17 -4.61 3.71 2.58
C LEU A 17 -4.93 5.20 2.46
N SER A 18 -6.03 5.55 1.79
CA SER A 18 -6.49 6.94 1.67
C SER A 18 -6.96 7.51 3.02
N LEU A 19 -7.61 6.68 3.85
CA LEU A 19 -7.96 7.07 5.23
C LEU A 19 -6.70 7.31 6.08
N ARG A 20 -5.67 6.46 5.96
CA ARG A 20 -4.38 6.65 6.65
C ARG A 20 -3.67 7.93 6.26
N LEU A 21 -3.59 8.21 4.96
CA LEU A 21 -2.99 9.44 4.45
C LEU A 21 -3.74 10.67 4.97
N SER A 22 -5.07 10.63 4.95
CA SER A 22 -5.90 11.74 5.41
C SER A 22 -5.76 11.98 6.91
N GLU A 23 -5.69 10.93 7.72
CA GLU A 23 -5.43 11.06 9.15
C GLU A 23 -4.05 11.67 9.45
N GLU A 24 -3.03 11.37 8.64
CA GLU A 24 -1.71 11.99 8.77
C GLU A 24 -1.78 13.51 8.46
N PHE A 25 -2.45 13.90 7.38
CA PHE A 25 -2.69 15.32 7.07
C PHE A 25 -3.48 16.03 8.16
N PHE A 26 -4.49 15.37 8.72
CA PHE A 26 -5.29 15.98 9.79
C PHE A 26 -4.51 16.15 11.08
N LYS A 27 -3.61 15.21 11.43
CA LYS A 27 -2.68 15.39 12.56
C LYS A 27 -1.73 16.55 12.35
N GLN A 28 -1.26 16.73 11.12
CA GLN A 28 -0.45 17.91 10.79
C GLN A 28 -1.27 19.20 10.99
N GLY A 29 -2.52 19.24 10.50
CA GLY A 29 -3.38 20.42 10.66
C GLY A 29 -3.74 20.73 12.11
N ASP A 30 -3.93 19.70 12.94
CA ASP A 30 -4.13 19.88 14.38
C ASP A 30 -2.89 20.52 15.03
N LEU A 31 -1.69 20.05 14.69
CA LEU A 31 -0.44 20.62 15.19
C LEU A 31 -0.24 22.05 14.70
N GLU A 32 -0.56 22.34 13.44
CA GLU A 32 -0.50 23.70 12.88
C GLU A 32 -1.46 24.65 13.61
N LYS A 33 -2.66 24.18 13.95
CA LYS A 33 -3.66 24.92 14.74
C LYS A 33 -3.15 25.17 16.16
N GLU A 34 -2.54 24.18 16.81
CA GLU A 34 -1.93 24.29 18.15
C GLU A 34 -0.77 25.28 18.18
N LEU A 35 0.08 25.28 17.14
CA LEU A 35 1.21 26.20 16.99
C LEU A 35 0.77 27.60 16.52
N ASN A 36 -0.52 27.81 16.27
CA ASN A 36 -1.09 29.05 15.76
C ASN A 36 -0.43 29.53 14.45
N VAL A 37 -0.14 28.59 13.55
CA VAL A 37 0.32 28.84 12.19
C VAL A 37 -0.79 28.55 11.18
N PRO A 38 -0.72 29.08 9.94
CA PRO A 38 -1.71 28.74 8.91
C PRO A 38 -1.76 27.24 8.66
N ILE A 39 -2.98 26.66 8.71
CA ILE A 39 -3.19 25.25 8.41
C ILE A 39 -2.94 25.01 6.92
N SER A 40 -2.12 24.00 6.63
CA SER A 40 -1.75 23.60 5.28
C SER A 40 -2.97 23.11 4.49
N PRO A 41 -2.98 23.24 3.16
CA PRO A 41 -4.02 22.67 2.32
C PRO A 41 -4.24 21.18 2.64
N LEU A 42 -5.51 20.75 2.61
CA LEU A 42 -5.95 19.38 2.92
C LEU A 42 -5.72 18.91 4.36
N CYS A 43 -5.14 19.72 5.24
CA CYS A 43 -4.84 19.35 6.62
C CYS A 43 -5.96 19.72 7.60
N ASP A 44 -6.94 20.54 7.18
CA ASP A 44 -8.07 20.94 8.03
C ASP A 44 -9.22 19.91 7.98
N ARG A 45 -9.30 19.06 9.01
CA ARG A 45 -10.35 18.03 9.15
C ARG A 45 -11.78 18.57 9.21
N GLU A 46 -11.97 19.86 9.51
CA GLU A 46 -13.30 20.49 9.57
C GLU A 46 -13.75 20.99 8.18
N LYS A 47 -12.82 21.12 7.21
CA LYS A 47 -13.09 21.68 5.88
C LYS A 47 -12.95 20.70 4.74
N VAL A 48 -12.12 19.68 4.89
CA VAL A 48 -11.85 18.73 3.80
C VAL A 48 -13.03 17.80 3.60
N ASN A 49 -13.51 17.74 2.35
CA ASN A 49 -14.37 16.65 1.88
C ASN A 49 -13.47 15.55 1.30
N LEU A 50 -13.34 14.44 2.01
CA LEU A 50 -12.42 13.37 1.63
C LEU A 50 -12.79 12.72 0.28
N PRO A 51 -14.03 12.24 0.04
CA PRO A 51 -14.40 11.72 -1.27
C PRO A 51 -14.12 12.68 -2.43
N GLN A 52 -14.49 13.94 -2.28
CA GLN A 52 -14.25 14.95 -3.32
C GLN A 52 -12.76 15.20 -3.54
N SER A 53 -11.96 15.22 -2.47
CA SER A 53 -10.50 15.36 -2.54
C SER A 53 -9.86 14.20 -3.32
N GLN A 54 -10.29 12.96 -3.05
CA GLN A 54 -9.78 11.77 -3.74
C GLN A 54 -10.19 11.72 -5.22
N LEU A 55 -11.43 12.10 -5.54
CA LEU A 55 -11.88 12.26 -6.94
C LEU A 55 -11.00 13.29 -7.68
N GLY A 56 -10.77 14.45 -7.06
CA GLY A 56 -9.89 15.49 -7.62
C GLY A 56 -8.46 14.98 -7.83
N PHE A 57 -7.89 14.26 -6.87
CA PHE A 57 -6.56 13.66 -7.01
C PHE A 57 -6.51 12.66 -8.17
N ILE A 58 -7.51 11.79 -8.28
CA ILE A 58 -7.61 10.82 -9.38
C ILE A 58 -7.71 11.54 -10.73
N ASP A 59 -8.61 12.50 -10.86
CA ASP A 59 -8.90 13.13 -12.15
C ASP A 59 -7.79 14.06 -12.64
N TYR A 60 -7.15 14.81 -11.74
CA TYR A 60 -6.17 15.82 -12.13
C TYR A 60 -4.73 15.33 -12.11
N LEU A 61 -4.40 14.27 -11.35
CA LEU A 61 -3.03 13.79 -11.22
C LEU A 61 -2.88 12.34 -11.71
N VAL A 62 -3.68 11.43 -11.18
CA VAL A 62 -3.46 9.99 -11.39
C VAL A 62 -3.88 9.55 -12.79
N ARG A 63 -5.08 9.92 -13.23
CA ARG A 63 -5.65 9.51 -14.53
C ARG A 63 -4.79 9.99 -15.71
N PRO A 64 -4.35 11.26 -15.79
CA PRO A 64 -3.41 11.70 -16.84
C PRO A 64 -2.09 10.91 -16.81
N PHE A 65 -1.59 10.59 -15.61
CA PHE A 65 -0.36 9.82 -15.45
C PHE A 65 -0.50 8.36 -15.91
N ILE A 66 -1.59 7.68 -15.54
CA ILE A 66 -1.88 6.32 -15.99
C ILE A 66 -2.11 6.27 -17.50
N ASP A 67 -2.81 7.26 -18.09
CA ASP A 67 -3.00 7.34 -19.54
C ASP A 67 -1.67 7.37 -20.32
N ILE A 68 -0.67 8.09 -19.80
CA ILE A 68 0.67 8.12 -20.40
C ILE A 68 1.36 6.76 -20.23
N LEU A 69 1.28 6.16 -19.04
CA LEU A 69 1.86 4.83 -18.78
C LEU A 69 1.28 3.76 -19.70
N THR A 70 -0.03 3.75 -19.91
CA THR A 70 -0.68 2.80 -20.82
C THR A 70 -0.24 2.99 -22.27
N ARG A 71 0.01 4.22 -22.72
CA ARG A 71 0.49 4.48 -24.09
C ARG A 71 1.90 3.96 -24.36
N ILE A 72 2.77 3.93 -23.35
CA ILE A 72 4.16 3.45 -23.48
C ILE A 72 4.29 1.95 -23.19
N ASP A 73 3.26 1.34 -22.64
CA ASP A 73 3.23 -0.07 -22.31
C ASP A 73 2.88 -0.93 -23.53
N ALA A 74 3.91 -1.31 -24.29
CA ALA A 74 3.75 -2.14 -25.48
C ALA A 74 3.11 -3.51 -25.21
N CYS A 75 3.16 -4.01 -23.97
CA CYS A 75 2.58 -5.30 -23.60
C CYS A 75 1.17 -5.21 -23.00
N HIS A 76 0.57 -4.01 -22.93
CA HIS A 76 -0.81 -3.78 -22.48
C HIS A 76 -1.14 -4.36 -21.09
N GLN A 77 -0.12 -4.54 -20.23
CA GLN A 77 -0.30 -5.01 -18.85
C GLN A 77 -0.96 -3.96 -17.95
N THR A 78 -0.86 -2.69 -18.34
CA THR A 78 -1.39 -1.53 -17.61
C THR A 78 -2.88 -1.29 -17.84
N ASP A 79 -3.52 -1.97 -18.80
CA ASP A 79 -4.97 -1.83 -19.04
C ASP A 79 -5.80 -2.24 -17.81
N ILE A 80 -5.38 -3.32 -17.14
CA ILE A 80 -6.00 -3.81 -15.90
C ILE A 80 -5.88 -2.76 -14.79
N ILE A 81 -4.74 -2.09 -14.72
CA ILE A 81 -4.46 -1.04 -13.72
C ILE A 81 -5.37 0.17 -13.99
N LYS A 82 -5.53 0.54 -15.26
CA LYS A 82 -6.42 1.62 -15.68
C LYS A 82 -7.88 1.32 -15.35
N GLU A 83 -8.36 0.12 -15.65
CA GLU A 83 -9.71 -0.30 -15.27
C GLU A 83 -9.91 -0.20 -13.74
N GLN A 84 -8.91 -0.62 -12.97
CA GLN A 84 -9.00 -0.57 -11.53
C GLN A 84 -9.01 0.85 -10.95
N LEU A 85 -8.31 1.79 -11.58
CA LEU A 85 -8.41 3.22 -11.26
C LEU A 85 -9.86 3.71 -11.43
N GLU A 86 -10.52 3.34 -12.54
CA GLU A 86 -11.92 3.73 -12.77
C GLU A 86 -12.87 3.12 -11.75
N ASN A 87 -12.61 1.89 -11.31
CA ASN A 87 -13.38 1.24 -10.25
C ASN A 87 -13.28 2.03 -8.94
N ASN A 88 -12.08 2.48 -8.58
CA ASN A 88 -11.84 3.29 -7.39
C ASN A 88 -12.45 4.69 -7.51
N ALA A 89 -12.42 5.33 -8.69
CA ALA A 89 -13.11 6.59 -8.92
C ALA A 89 -14.63 6.44 -8.69
N ARG A 90 -15.24 5.35 -9.18
CA ARG A 90 -16.67 5.07 -8.91
C ARG A 90 -16.94 4.80 -7.44
N GLY A 91 -16.03 4.12 -6.74
CA GLY A 91 -16.12 3.92 -5.29
C GLY A 91 -16.19 5.26 -4.54
N TRP A 92 -15.27 6.20 -4.82
CA TRP A 92 -15.32 7.53 -4.21
C TRP A 92 -16.54 8.33 -4.59
N LYS A 93 -17.02 8.21 -5.83
CA LYS A 93 -18.26 8.86 -6.24
C LYS A 93 -19.46 8.35 -5.45
N ALA A 94 -19.55 7.04 -5.20
CA ALA A 94 -20.58 6.48 -4.34
C ALA A 94 -20.46 6.98 -2.89
N GLU A 95 -19.24 7.15 -2.37
CA GLU A 95 -19.01 7.72 -1.04
C GLU A 95 -19.45 9.19 -0.93
N GLU A 96 -19.19 9.98 -1.98
CA GLU A 96 -19.67 11.36 -2.10
C GLU A 96 -21.21 11.40 -2.16
N ASP A 97 -21.84 10.54 -2.96
CA ASP A 97 -23.29 10.47 -3.11
C ASP A 97 -24.00 10.02 -1.82
N LEU A 98 -23.33 9.24 -0.98
CA LEU A 98 -23.77 8.89 0.37
C LEU A 98 -23.62 10.04 1.38
N GLY A 99 -23.01 11.16 0.98
CA GLY A 99 -22.78 12.33 1.83
C GLY A 99 -21.68 12.13 2.87
N LYS A 100 -20.74 11.20 2.65
CA LYS A 100 -19.57 11.08 3.52
C LYS A 100 -18.62 12.26 3.27
N ILE A 101 -18.08 12.84 4.35
CA ILE A 101 -17.24 14.04 4.28
C ILE A 101 -15.81 13.83 4.77
N GLY A 102 -15.55 12.82 5.59
CA GLY A 102 -14.23 12.62 6.20
C GLY A 102 -14.01 11.19 6.66
N LEU A 103 -13.17 11.02 7.67
CA LEU A 103 -12.91 9.71 8.26
C LEU A 103 -14.19 9.15 8.91
N PRO A 104 -14.39 7.82 8.89
CA PRO A 104 -15.48 7.19 9.61
C PRO A 104 -15.43 7.50 11.12
N PRO A 105 -16.58 7.58 11.82
CA PRO A 105 -16.60 7.81 13.27
C PRO A 105 -15.76 6.77 14.03
N GLY A 106 -14.87 7.24 14.91
CA GLY A 106 -14.00 6.38 15.71
C GLY A 106 -12.88 5.70 14.93
N TRP A 107 -12.70 6.03 13.64
CA TRP A 107 -11.58 5.51 12.86
C TRP A 107 -10.26 5.98 13.47
N SER A 108 -9.34 5.04 13.61
CA SER A 108 -7.95 5.33 13.98
C SER A 108 -7.06 4.25 13.40
N TYR A 109 -5.95 4.66 12.80
CA TYR A 109 -5.01 3.69 12.29
C TYR A 109 -4.42 2.87 13.44
N ARG A 110 -4.52 1.54 13.33
CA ARG A 110 -3.87 0.57 14.21
C ARG A 110 -2.76 -0.10 13.39
N PRO A 111 -1.47 0.20 13.63
CA PRO A 111 -0.40 -0.46 12.92
C PRO A 111 -0.47 -1.98 13.18
N PRO A 112 -0.25 -2.83 12.17
CA PRO A 112 -0.14 -4.26 12.38
C PRO A 112 0.96 -4.51 13.41
N ARG A 113 0.68 -5.39 14.37
CA ARG A 113 1.68 -5.78 15.38
C ARG A 113 2.95 -6.22 14.63
N PRO A 114 4.13 -5.72 15.02
CA PRO A 114 5.38 -6.26 14.49
C PRO A 114 5.30 -7.77 14.63
N ARG A 115 5.51 -8.51 13.54
CA ARG A 115 5.74 -9.94 13.66
C ARG A 115 6.99 -10.08 14.52
N LEU A 116 6.80 -10.48 15.78
CA LEU A 116 7.90 -10.95 16.59
C LEU A 116 8.61 -12.00 15.73
N ALA A 117 9.89 -11.79 15.44
CA ALA A 117 10.69 -12.83 14.85
C ALA A 117 10.49 -14.06 15.75
N THR A 118 9.84 -15.08 15.23
CA THR A 118 9.67 -16.32 15.99
C THR A 118 11.06 -16.81 16.35
N GLU A 119 11.29 -17.15 17.61
CA GLU A 119 12.48 -17.86 18.08
C GLU A 119 12.54 -19.23 17.39
N SER A 120 13.01 -19.24 16.15
CA SER A 120 13.23 -20.43 15.34
C SER A 120 14.70 -20.53 14.93
N ALA A 121 15.61 -20.00 15.74
CA ALA A 121 17.05 -20.07 15.53
C ALA A 121 17.78 -20.94 16.57
N SER A 122 17.06 -21.77 17.34
CA SER A 122 17.69 -22.66 18.33
C SER A 122 17.10 -24.06 18.29
N LYS A 123 17.36 -24.78 17.19
CA LYS A 123 17.34 -26.25 17.15
C LYS A 123 18.08 -26.77 15.91
N VAL A 124 19.39 -26.51 15.84
CA VAL A 124 20.28 -27.44 15.14
C VAL A 124 20.73 -28.43 16.21
N MET A 125 20.16 -29.62 16.14
CA MET A 125 20.48 -30.71 17.06
C MET A 125 21.92 -31.18 16.84
N ASP A 126 22.64 -31.35 17.95
CA ASP A 126 23.83 -32.18 18.05
C ASP A 126 23.53 -33.59 17.51
N THR A 127 24.32 -34.05 16.54
CA THR A 127 24.46 -35.49 16.25
C THR A 127 25.87 -35.93 16.64
N PRO A 128 26.04 -36.89 17.57
CA PRO A 128 27.34 -37.45 17.89
C PRO A 128 27.85 -38.32 16.74
N GLY A 129 29.15 -38.23 16.49
CA GLY A 129 29.83 -39.05 15.50
C GLY A 129 29.78 -40.54 15.84
N GLN A 130 29.66 -41.35 14.79
CA GLN A 130 30.05 -42.74 14.78
C GLN A 130 30.47 -43.09 13.36
N GLY A 131 31.75 -43.40 13.19
CA GLY A 131 32.29 -43.92 11.94
C GLY A 131 31.93 -45.39 11.75
N ASP A 132 31.89 -45.81 10.50
CA ASP A 132 32.36 -47.14 10.11
C ASP A 132 32.76 -47.09 8.64
N GLY A 133 33.90 -47.70 8.33
CA GLY A 133 34.43 -47.79 6.99
C GLY A 133 33.75 -48.90 6.19
N ARG A 134 33.79 -48.76 4.87
CA ARG A 134 33.95 -49.89 3.94
C ARG A 134 34.41 -49.39 2.59
N GLU A 135 35.52 -49.98 2.15
CA GLU A 135 36.09 -49.90 0.82
C GLU A 135 35.08 -50.36 -0.24
N GLU A 136 35.10 -49.73 -1.40
CA GLU A 136 34.85 -50.43 -2.66
C GLU A 136 35.69 -49.78 -3.78
N SER A 137 36.79 -50.46 -4.11
CA SER A 137 37.62 -50.21 -5.28
C SER A 137 37.01 -50.90 -6.49
N LEU A 138 36.69 -50.15 -7.55
CA LEU A 138 36.69 -50.66 -8.92
C LEU A 138 37.06 -49.52 -9.88
N GLY A 139 38.29 -49.60 -10.43
CA GLY A 139 38.70 -48.80 -11.58
C GLY A 139 38.16 -49.37 -12.89
N ILE A 140 38.18 -48.54 -13.93
CA ILE A 140 38.57 -48.83 -15.32
C ILE A 140 38.74 -47.47 -16.04
N ASP A 141 39.75 -47.44 -16.89
CA ASP A 141 40.46 -46.31 -17.51
C ASP A 141 39.71 -45.52 -18.58
N ALA A 142 40.18 -44.29 -18.84
CA ALA A 142 40.30 -43.72 -20.18
C ALA A 142 41.33 -42.56 -20.19
N ASP A 143 42.38 -42.77 -21.02
CA ASP A 143 43.47 -41.89 -21.50
C ASP A 143 44.68 -41.57 -20.59
#